data_AF-A0A415E8H1-F1
#
_entry.id   AF-A0A415E8H1-F1
#
_cell.length_a   1.000
_cell.length_b   1.000
_cell.length_c   1.000
_cell.angle_alpha   90.00
_cell.angle_beta   90.00
_cell.angle_gamma   90.00
#
_symmetry.space_group_name_H-M   'P 1'
#
loop_
_entity.id
_entity.type
_entity.pdbx_description
1 polymer ?
#
loop_
_entity_poly.entity_id
_entity_poly.type
_entity_poly.pdbx_seq_one_letter_code
_entity_poly.pdbx_strand_id
1 'polypeptide(L)'
;MERRIDIIRREATKLFLRQGYAKTQISHIAKAAAVSVGTIYHDFVGKKEIMHYILKCTIEPEFAEQEIKRPITDELFANLDNEIIATLSASQEAFSARLQDDDYHFEEMISDAFDLLLKYAAGCLFIEKNQYEFKVLAGHYNQRREQFFHTMESYIKGFIEKGEVRQVEDVALTTTLIVELLTWWTMDRKYIPYTENDVSDQMAKAVCLDNIIAAYKR
;
A
#
# COMPACT_ATOMS: atom_id res chain seq x y z
N MET A 1 5.41 -20.49 -13.61
CA MET A 1 4.47 -21.20 -12.70
C MET A 1 4.58 -20.52 -11.34
N GLU A 2 3.48 -19.99 -10.81
CA GLU A 2 3.48 -19.30 -9.51
C GLU A 2 3.81 -20.29 -8.38
N ARG A 3 4.68 -19.91 -7.43
CA ARG A 3 5.01 -20.81 -6.32
C ARG A 3 3.83 -20.88 -5.35
N ARG A 4 3.65 -22.04 -4.72
CA ARG A 4 2.58 -22.27 -3.73
C ARG A 4 2.53 -21.20 -2.63
N ILE A 5 3.69 -20.78 -2.12
CA ILE A 5 3.79 -19.76 -1.08
C ILE A 5 3.24 -18.40 -1.54
N ASP A 6 3.41 -18.06 -2.82
CA ASP A 6 2.91 -16.82 -3.43
C ASP A 6 1.37 -16.87 -3.52
N ILE A 7 0.79 -18.03 -3.86
CA ILE A 7 -0.66 -18.26 -3.84
C ILE A 7 -1.21 -18.10 -2.42
N ILE A 8 -0.58 -18.74 -1.43
CA ILE A 8 -0.99 -18.64 -0.02
C ILE A 8 -0.96 -17.19 0.44
N ARG A 9 0.13 -16.47 0.15
CA ARG A 9 0.27 -15.04 0.46
C ARG A 9 -0.87 -14.23 -0.16
N ARG A 10 -1.10 -14.36 -1.46
CA ARG A 10 -2.14 -13.60 -2.18
C ARG A 10 -3.53 -13.85 -1.60
N GLU A 11 -3.91 -15.11 -1.40
CA GLU A 11 -5.24 -15.45 -0.91
C GLU A 11 -5.42 -15.05 0.58
N ALA A 12 -4.36 -15.16 1.39
CA ALA A 12 -4.36 -14.65 2.75
C ALA A 12 -4.53 -13.11 2.79
N THR A 13 -3.81 -12.36 1.95
CA THR A 13 -3.96 -10.90 1.83
C THR A 13 -5.41 -10.53 1.50
N LYS A 14 -6.02 -11.18 0.50
CA LYS A 14 -7.43 -10.92 0.14
C LYS A 14 -8.38 -11.19 1.31
N LEU A 15 -8.21 -12.32 2.01
CA LEU A 15 -9.06 -12.68 3.15
C LEU A 15 -8.89 -11.69 4.31
N PHE A 16 -7.66 -11.35 4.67
CA PHE A 16 -7.40 -10.39 5.73
C PHE A 16 -8.01 -9.02 5.43
N LEU A 17 -7.91 -8.54 4.18
CA LEU A 17 -8.46 -7.25 3.78
C LEU A 17 -9.99 -7.23 3.63
N ARG A 18 -10.64 -8.38 3.38
CA ARG A 18 -12.10 -8.46 3.21
C ARG A 18 -12.86 -8.68 4.51
N GLN A 19 -12.41 -9.59 5.36
CA GLN A 19 -13.14 -9.97 6.59
C GLN A 19 -12.36 -9.68 7.89
N GLY A 20 -11.12 -9.20 7.80
CA GLY A 20 -10.25 -8.88 8.94
C GLY A 20 -9.35 -10.05 9.35
N TYR A 21 -8.22 -9.72 10.00
CA TYR A 21 -7.26 -10.70 10.50
C TYR A 21 -7.88 -11.61 11.57
N ALA A 22 -8.59 -11.04 12.54
CA ALA A 22 -9.19 -11.80 13.66
C ALA A 22 -10.12 -12.92 13.17
N LYS A 23 -10.99 -12.63 12.20
CA LYS A 23 -12.00 -13.58 11.67
C LYS A 23 -11.44 -14.57 10.66
N THR A 24 -10.24 -14.35 10.14
CA THR A 24 -9.61 -15.26 9.18
C THR A 24 -8.95 -16.43 9.88
N GLN A 25 -9.26 -17.65 9.42
CA GLN A 25 -8.69 -18.91 9.92
C GLN A 25 -7.76 -19.54 8.88
N ILE A 26 -6.82 -20.37 9.34
CA ILE A 26 -5.91 -21.12 8.44
C ILE A 26 -6.71 -22.00 7.46
N SER A 27 -7.83 -22.57 7.89
CA SER A 27 -8.74 -23.35 7.04
C SER A 27 -9.34 -22.52 5.90
N HIS A 28 -9.66 -21.24 6.13
CA HIS A 28 -10.16 -20.34 5.09
C HIS A 28 -9.07 -20.08 4.03
N ILE A 29 -7.84 -19.83 4.49
CA ILE A 29 -6.69 -19.59 3.61
C ILE A 29 -6.37 -20.85 2.79
N ALA A 30 -6.31 -22.01 3.43
CA ALA A 30 -6.07 -23.29 2.76
C ALA A 30 -7.11 -23.57 1.67
N LYS A 31 -8.40 -23.36 1.98
CA LYS A 31 -9.50 -23.49 1.01
C LYS A 31 -9.34 -22.53 -0.17
N ALA A 32 -9.05 -21.26 0.09
CA ALA A 32 -8.89 -20.25 -0.96
C ALA A 32 -7.66 -20.52 -1.85
N ALA A 33 -6.57 -20.99 -1.26
CA ALA A 33 -5.34 -21.36 -1.97
C ALA A 33 -5.39 -22.76 -2.61
N ALA A 34 -6.53 -23.49 -2.49
CA ALA A 34 -6.71 -24.86 -2.98
C ALA A 34 -5.63 -25.85 -2.47
N VAL A 35 -5.24 -25.73 -1.20
CA VAL A 35 -4.28 -26.62 -0.52
C VAL A 35 -4.87 -27.22 0.75
N SER A 36 -4.22 -28.24 1.31
CA SER A 36 -4.61 -28.78 2.62
C SER A 36 -4.15 -27.86 3.75
N VAL A 37 -4.80 -27.93 4.90
CA VAL A 37 -4.34 -27.23 6.12
C VAL A 37 -2.92 -27.67 6.51
N GLY A 38 -2.60 -28.97 6.38
CA GLY A 38 -1.25 -29.48 6.64
C GLY A 38 -0.20 -28.88 5.70
N THR A 39 -0.58 -28.53 4.46
CA THR A 39 0.30 -27.84 3.52
C THR A 39 0.59 -26.41 3.96
N ILE A 40 -0.37 -25.71 4.58
CA ILE A 40 -0.10 -24.40 5.18
C ILE A 40 0.91 -24.55 6.32
N TYR A 41 0.71 -25.53 7.21
CA TYR A 41 1.61 -25.76 8.34
C TYR A 41 3.01 -26.24 7.94
N HIS A 42 3.19 -26.79 6.74
CA HIS A 42 4.51 -27.04 6.17
C HIS A 42 5.25 -25.74 5.86
N ASP A 43 4.54 -24.70 5.39
CA ASP A 43 5.16 -23.44 4.97
C ASP A 43 5.22 -22.40 6.09
N PHE A 44 4.23 -22.36 6.99
CA PHE A 44 4.10 -21.37 8.07
C PHE A 44 3.70 -22.04 9.38
N VAL A 45 4.29 -21.60 10.50
CA VAL A 45 3.86 -22.10 11.83
C VAL A 45 2.43 -21.69 12.17
N GLY A 46 1.98 -20.53 11.70
CA GLY A 46 0.65 -20.04 11.99
C GLY A 46 0.21 -18.81 11.19
N LYS A 47 -0.93 -18.27 11.60
CA LYS A 47 -1.59 -17.14 10.94
C LYS A 47 -0.78 -15.84 11.07
N LYS A 48 -0.09 -15.68 12.21
CA LYS A 48 0.75 -14.53 12.52
C LYS A 48 1.94 -14.45 11.56
N GLU A 49 2.58 -15.59 11.28
CA GLU A 49 3.73 -15.69 10.39
C GLU A 49 3.34 -15.43 8.93
N ILE A 50 2.15 -15.89 8.50
CA ILE A 50 1.60 -15.54 7.16
C ILE A 50 1.43 -14.03 7.03
N MET A 51 0.91 -13.38 8.06
CA MET A 51 0.73 -11.94 8.09
C MET A 51 2.07 -11.19 8.07
N HIS A 52 3.01 -11.56 8.92
CA HIS A 52 4.34 -10.95 8.94
C HIS A 52 5.05 -11.14 7.60
N TYR A 53 4.89 -12.30 6.97
CA TYR A 53 5.39 -12.55 5.63
C TYR A 53 4.79 -11.61 4.58
N ILE A 54 3.47 -11.33 4.64
CA ILE A 54 2.80 -10.36 3.75
C ILE A 54 3.39 -8.95 3.96
N LEU A 55 3.52 -8.51 5.21
CA LEU A 55 4.04 -7.20 5.55
C LEU A 55 5.51 -7.04 5.13
N LYS A 56 6.34 -8.06 5.38
CA LYS A 56 7.74 -8.11 4.94
C LYS A 56 7.85 -8.02 3.42
N CYS A 57 7.05 -8.79 2.68
CA CYS A 57 7.01 -8.70 1.21
C CYS A 57 6.52 -7.34 0.69
N THR A 58 5.83 -6.53 1.50
CA THR A 58 5.36 -5.20 1.09
C THR A 58 6.51 -4.18 1.11
N ILE A 59 7.41 -4.29 2.08
CA ILE A 59 8.56 -3.38 2.22
C ILE A 59 9.81 -3.91 1.50
N GLU A 60 9.90 -5.22 1.29
CA GLU A 60 10.99 -5.91 0.62
C GLU A 60 10.40 -6.97 -0.34
N PRO A 61 9.97 -6.58 -1.56
CA PRO A 61 9.38 -7.51 -2.52
C PRO A 61 10.27 -8.70 -2.86
N GLU A 62 11.58 -8.49 -2.89
CA GLU A 62 12.61 -9.49 -3.16
C GLU A 62 12.64 -10.59 -2.09
N PHE A 63 12.15 -10.30 -0.87
CA PHE A 63 12.01 -11.30 0.19
C PHE A 63 11.16 -12.49 -0.24
N ALA A 64 10.18 -12.27 -1.12
CA ALA A 64 9.37 -13.35 -1.65
C ALA A 64 10.23 -14.38 -2.39
N GLU A 65 11.25 -13.93 -3.12
CA GLU A 65 12.07 -14.75 -4.01
C GLU A 65 13.11 -15.61 -3.25
N GLN A 66 13.43 -15.22 -2.02
CA GLN A 66 14.43 -15.87 -1.19
C GLN A 66 14.04 -17.32 -0.80
N GLU A 67 15.04 -18.21 -0.75
CA GLU A 67 14.88 -19.55 -0.19
C GLU A 67 14.93 -19.49 1.34
N ILE A 68 13.74 -19.46 1.95
CA ILE A 68 13.59 -19.37 3.40
C ILE A 68 13.35 -20.78 3.97
N LYS A 69 14.01 -21.08 5.10
CA LYS A 69 13.78 -22.32 5.86
C LYS A 69 12.33 -22.40 6.33
N ARG A 70 11.71 -23.57 6.13
CA ARG A 70 10.31 -23.83 6.47
C ARG A 70 10.19 -24.82 7.63
N PRO A 71 9.13 -24.75 8.46
CA PRO A 71 8.09 -23.72 8.42
C PRO A 71 8.63 -22.34 8.84
N ILE A 72 8.12 -21.28 8.23
CA ILE A 72 8.45 -19.90 8.56
C ILE A 72 7.96 -19.62 9.99
N THR A 73 8.85 -19.10 10.83
CA THR A 73 8.63 -18.78 12.24
C THR A 73 8.72 -17.28 12.47
N ASP A 74 8.25 -16.83 13.64
CA ASP A 74 8.27 -15.42 14.03
C ASP A 74 9.68 -14.84 14.22
N GLU A 75 10.70 -15.69 14.38
CA GLU A 75 12.11 -15.28 14.55
C GLU A 75 12.61 -14.46 13.36
N LEU A 76 12.11 -14.74 12.15
CA LEU A 76 12.44 -14.00 10.93
C LEU A 76 11.87 -12.57 10.91
N PHE A 77 10.94 -12.26 11.80
CA PHE A 77 10.19 -11.01 11.81
C PHE A 77 10.36 -10.22 13.11
N ALA A 78 11.37 -10.57 13.92
CA ALA A 78 11.59 -9.97 15.24
C ALA A 78 11.74 -8.43 15.20
N ASN A 79 12.21 -7.86 14.10
CA ASN A 79 12.39 -6.42 13.92
C ASN A 79 11.48 -5.81 12.84
N LEU A 80 10.48 -6.56 12.37
CA LEU A 80 9.65 -6.19 11.23
C LEU A 80 8.95 -4.84 11.42
N ASP A 81 8.43 -4.56 12.61
CA ASP A 81 7.74 -3.29 12.89
C ASP A 81 8.65 -2.08 12.64
N ASN A 82 9.90 -2.15 13.13
CA ASN A 82 10.89 -1.10 12.95
C ASN A 82 11.33 -0.98 11.48
N GLU A 83 11.45 -2.10 10.77
CA GLU A 83 11.75 -2.11 9.33
C GLU A 83 10.64 -1.43 8.52
N ILE A 84 9.38 -1.70 8.85
CA ILE A 84 8.22 -1.06 8.21
C ILE A 84 8.25 0.44 8.49
N ILE A 85 8.39 0.82 9.77
CA ILE A 85 8.44 2.24 10.18
C ILE A 85 9.58 2.96 9.45
N ALA A 86 10.79 2.40 9.44
CA ALA A 86 11.94 2.99 8.77
C ALA A 86 11.71 3.12 7.26
N THR A 87 11.18 2.09 6.61
CA THR A 87 10.94 2.09 5.15
C THR A 87 9.90 3.13 4.75
N LEU A 88 8.77 3.20 5.46
CA LEU A 88 7.72 4.19 5.19
C LEU A 88 8.23 5.61 5.48
N SER A 89 9.03 5.80 6.53
CA SER A 89 9.64 7.09 6.87
C SER A 89 10.59 7.56 5.77
N ALA A 90 11.53 6.71 5.36
CA ALA A 90 12.49 7.05 4.30
C ALA A 90 11.78 7.35 2.97
N SER A 91 10.73 6.60 2.64
CA SER A 91 9.95 6.85 1.42
C SER A 91 9.20 8.19 1.47
N GLN A 92 8.64 8.56 2.63
CA GLN A 92 7.98 9.84 2.84
C GLN A 92 8.98 11.00 2.80
N GLU A 93 10.15 10.85 3.41
CA GLU A 93 11.22 11.86 3.38
C GLU A 93 11.73 12.09 1.95
N ALA A 94 11.97 11.01 1.20
CA ALA A 94 12.37 11.08 -0.20
C ALA A 94 11.29 11.78 -1.05
N PHE A 95 10.02 11.43 -0.86
CA PHE A 95 8.91 12.07 -1.57
C PHE A 95 8.79 13.55 -1.19
N SER A 96 8.91 13.92 0.09
CA SER A 96 8.83 15.32 0.53
C SER A 96 10.03 16.16 0.09
N ALA A 97 11.22 15.56 -0.09
CA ALA A 97 12.42 16.29 -0.50
C ALA A 97 12.30 16.87 -1.91
N ARG A 98 11.46 16.28 -2.78
CA ARG A 98 11.19 16.78 -4.14
C ARG A 98 10.49 18.15 -4.15
N LEU A 99 9.97 18.65 -3.01
CA LEU A 99 9.42 20.01 -2.88
C LEU A 99 10.46 21.10 -3.17
N GLN A 100 11.74 20.79 -2.97
CA GLN A 100 12.85 21.72 -3.21
C GLN A 100 13.40 21.63 -4.64
N ASP A 101 12.86 20.74 -5.47
CA ASP A 101 13.26 20.60 -6.86
C ASP A 101 12.42 21.53 -7.75
N ASP A 102 13.08 22.51 -8.36
CA ASP A 102 12.42 23.48 -9.23
C ASP A 102 11.90 22.86 -10.53
N ASP A 103 12.56 21.80 -11.02
CA ASP A 103 12.23 21.07 -12.25
C ASP A 103 11.19 19.96 -12.01
N TYR A 104 10.70 19.80 -10.77
CA TYR A 104 9.65 18.83 -10.47
C TYR A 104 8.28 19.43 -10.77
N HIS A 105 7.53 18.78 -11.68
CA HIS A 105 6.27 19.27 -12.21
C HIS A 105 5.04 18.53 -11.67
N PHE A 106 3.86 19.15 -11.82
CA PHE A 106 2.60 18.60 -11.29
C PHE A 106 2.30 17.16 -11.74
N GLU A 107 2.50 16.85 -13.02
CA GLU A 107 2.23 15.51 -13.57
C GLU A 107 3.16 14.44 -12.98
N GLU A 108 4.43 14.79 -12.80
CA GLU A 108 5.42 13.91 -12.17
C GLU A 108 5.08 13.69 -10.70
N MET A 109 4.66 14.73 -9.99
CA MET A 109 4.22 14.62 -8.59
C MET A 109 3.03 13.67 -8.43
N ILE A 110 2.00 13.79 -9.27
CA ILE A 110 0.84 12.88 -9.23
C ILE A 110 1.25 11.45 -9.61
N SER A 111 2.12 11.30 -10.61
CA SER A 111 2.68 10.01 -11.02
C SER A 111 3.44 9.32 -9.88
N ASP A 112 4.31 10.04 -9.19
CA ASP A 112 5.12 9.52 -8.10
C ASP A 112 4.28 9.22 -6.86
N ALA A 113 3.30 10.07 -6.55
CA ALA A 113 2.33 9.82 -5.48
C ALA A 113 1.54 8.53 -5.75
N PHE A 114 1.12 8.29 -7.00
CA PHE A 114 0.47 7.04 -7.39
C PHE A 114 1.38 5.84 -7.16
N ASP A 115 2.63 5.89 -7.64
CA ASP A 115 3.57 4.77 -7.51
C ASP A 115 3.91 4.48 -6.05
N LEU A 116 4.07 5.53 -5.24
CA LEU A 116 4.32 5.41 -3.81
C LEU A 116 3.16 4.71 -3.09
N LEU A 117 1.92 5.13 -3.34
CA LEU A 117 0.72 4.53 -2.77
C LEU A 117 0.55 3.09 -3.27
N LEU A 118 0.76 2.84 -4.56
CA LEU A 118 0.68 1.51 -5.17
C LEU A 118 1.68 0.53 -4.54
N LYS A 119 2.93 0.97 -4.36
CA LYS A 119 4.02 0.16 -3.81
C LYS A 119 3.68 -0.40 -2.44
N TYR A 120 3.08 0.42 -1.57
CA TYR A 120 2.79 0.04 -0.18
C TYR A 120 1.32 -0.29 0.08
N ALA A 121 0.47 -0.29 -0.95
CA ALA A 121 -0.99 -0.40 -0.86
C ALA A 121 -1.47 -1.53 0.05
N ALA A 122 -0.97 -2.75 -0.17
CA ALA A 122 -1.41 -3.92 0.58
C ALA A 122 -1.07 -3.82 2.07
N GLY A 123 0.13 -3.33 2.42
CA GLY A 123 0.58 -3.16 3.80
C GLY A 123 -0.14 -2.01 4.50
N CYS A 124 -0.30 -0.87 3.83
CA CYS A 124 -1.05 0.28 4.36
C CYS A 124 -2.51 -0.10 4.67
N LEU A 125 -3.21 -0.73 3.72
CA LEU A 125 -4.58 -1.23 3.95
C LEU A 125 -4.63 -2.27 5.07
N PHE A 126 -3.60 -3.10 5.17
CA PHE A 126 -3.53 -4.12 6.21
C PHE A 126 -3.42 -3.48 7.59
N ILE A 127 -2.53 -2.50 7.78
CA ILE A 127 -2.37 -1.78 9.04
C ILE A 127 -3.68 -1.05 9.39
N GLU A 128 -4.28 -0.35 8.43
CA GLU A 128 -5.52 0.40 8.61
C GLU A 128 -6.68 -0.50 9.06
N LYS A 129 -6.90 -1.63 8.39
CA LYS A 129 -8.01 -2.55 8.71
C LYS A 129 -7.81 -3.37 9.98
N ASN A 130 -6.58 -3.43 10.51
CA ASN A 130 -6.22 -4.23 11.69
C ASN A 130 -5.59 -3.36 12.80
N GLN A 131 -5.96 -2.08 12.86
CA GLN A 131 -5.38 -1.11 13.79
C GLN A 131 -5.50 -1.49 15.28
N TYR A 132 -6.50 -2.30 15.65
CA TYR A 132 -6.70 -2.74 17.03
C TYR A 132 -5.71 -3.83 17.44
N GLU A 133 -5.35 -4.68 16.49
CA GLU A 133 -4.33 -5.73 16.63
C GLU A 133 -2.91 -5.14 16.58
N PHE A 134 -2.69 -4.05 15.83
CA PHE A 134 -1.36 -3.46 15.60
C PHE A 134 -1.25 -2.00 16.04
N LYS A 135 -1.56 -1.71 17.30
CA LYS A 135 -1.66 -0.32 17.81
C LYS A 135 -0.41 0.55 17.56
N VAL A 136 0.78 -0.02 17.73
CA VAL A 136 2.04 0.72 17.55
C VAL A 136 2.23 1.07 16.07
N LEU A 137 2.18 0.08 15.18
CA LEU A 137 2.25 0.28 13.73
C LEU A 137 1.14 1.22 13.22
N ALA A 138 -0.09 1.07 13.71
CA ALA A 138 -1.21 1.91 13.34
C ALA A 138 -0.99 3.37 13.76
N GLY A 139 -0.45 3.61 14.95
CA GLY A 139 -0.09 4.96 15.41
C GLY A 139 0.93 5.62 14.49
N HIS A 140 2.01 4.91 14.16
CA HIS A 140 3.02 5.40 13.22
C HIS A 140 2.45 5.61 11.82
N TYR A 141 1.65 4.68 11.31
CA TYR A 141 1.00 4.80 10.01
C TYR A 141 0.09 6.03 9.94
N ASN A 142 -0.74 6.27 10.95
CA ASN A 142 -1.64 7.42 11.00
C ASN A 142 -0.87 8.74 10.97
N GLN A 143 0.21 8.84 11.74
CA GLN A 143 1.08 10.02 11.73
C GLN A 143 1.72 10.25 10.35
N ARG A 144 2.16 9.17 9.68
CA ARG A 144 2.74 9.27 8.32
C ARG A 144 1.70 9.62 7.27
N ARG A 145 0.46 9.12 7.40
CA ARG A 145 -0.65 9.48 6.52
C ARG A 145 -0.97 10.97 6.64
N GLU A 146 -1.05 11.50 7.86
CA GLU A 146 -1.24 12.95 8.10
C GLU A 146 -0.13 13.78 7.44
N GLN A 147 1.14 13.39 7.61
CA GLN A 147 2.28 14.04 6.96
C GLN A 147 2.21 13.99 5.43
N PHE A 148 1.78 12.86 4.86
CA PHE A 148 1.60 12.73 3.41
C PHE A 148 0.57 13.73 2.88
N PHE A 149 -0.57 13.90 3.55
CA PHE A 149 -1.56 14.91 3.17
C PHE A 149 -0.99 16.34 3.23
N HIS A 150 -0.23 16.69 4.26
CA HIS A 150 0.43 17.99 4.35
C HIS A 150 1.49 18.21 3.27
N THR A 151 2.27 17.18 2.93
CA THR A 151 3.22 17.23 1.83
C THR A 151 2.51 17.46 0.50
N MET A 152 1.43 16.71 0.22
CA MET A 152 0.61 16.87 -0.98
C MET A 152 0.01 18.27 -1.05
N GLU A 153 -0.52 18.80 0.05
CA GLU A 153 -1.08 20.16 0.09
C GLU A 153 -0.01 21.22 -0.22
N SER A 154 1.21 21.02 0.29
CA SER A 154 2.35 21.90 0.01
C SER A 154 2.74 21.88 -1.47
N TYR A 155 2.73 20.71 -2.10
CA TYR A 155 2.93 20.58 -3.55
C TYR A 155 1.87 21.34 -4.34
N ILE A 156 0.59 21.13 -4.04
CA ILE A 156 -0.51 21.79 -4.76
C ILE A 156 -0.40 23.31 -4.62
N LYS A 157 -0.09 23.84 -3.44
CA LYS A 157 0.17 25.28 -3.26
C LYS A 157 1.31 25.77 -4.14
N GLY A 158 2.46 25.08 -4.11
CA GLY A 158 3.61 25.43 -4.94
C GLY A 158 3.30 25.43 -6.44
N PHE A 159 2.55 24.45 -6.93
CA PHE A 159 2.15 24.39 -8.35
C PHE A 159 1.12 25.46 -8.74
N ILE A 160 0.26 25.89 -7.82
CA ILE A 160 -0.63 27.04 -8.03
C ILE A 160 0.17 28.33 -8.15
N GLU A 161 1.18 28.52 -7.29
CA GLU A 161 2.07 29.69 -7.31
C GLU A 161 2.93 29.74 -8.59
N LYS A 162 3.44 28.59 -9.05
CA LYS A 162 4.16 28.45 -10.33
C LYS A 162 3.23 28.60 -11.55
N GLY A 163 1.92 28.54 -11.37
CA GLY A 163 0.92 28.64 -12.45
C GLY A 163 0.70 27.35 -13.25
N GLU A 164 1.30 26.23 -12.84
CA GLU A 164 1.09 24.91 -13.45
C GLU A 164 -0.28 24.31 -13.10
N VAL A 165 -0.79 24.62 -11.91
CA VAL A 165 -2.12 24.21 -11.44
C VAL A 165 -3.03 25.42 -11.38
N ARG A 166 -4.28 25.26 -11.82
CA ARG A 166 -5.28 26.31 -11.76
C ARG A 166 -5.61 26.71 -10.32
N GLN A 167 -6.10 27.93 -10.14
CA GLN A 167 -6.70 28.33 -8.88
C GLN A 167 -7.87 27.40 -8.50
N VAL A 168 -7.95 27.07 -7.21
CA VAL A 168 -8.99 26.21 -6.63
C VAL A 168 -9.62 26.92 -5.43
N GLU A 169 -10.86 26.58 -5.11
CA GLU A 169 -11.60 27.23 -4.02
C GLU A 169 -10.98 26.96 -2.65
N ASP A 170 -10.63 25.69 -2.40
CA ASP A 170 -9.99 25.24 -1.17
C ASP A 170 -8.90 24.21 -1.49
N VAL A 171 -7.66 24.53 -1.12
CA VAL A 171 -6.49 23.70 -1.43
C VAL A 171 -6.48 22.42 -0.61
N ALA A 172 -6.91 22.44 0.64
CA ALA A 172 -6.92 21.28 1.51
C ALA A 172 -7.99 20.26 1.08
N LEU A 173 -9.19 20.72 0.75
CA LEU A 173 -10.26 19.85 0.23
C LEU A 173 -9.92 19.30 -1.16
N THR A 174 -9.29 20.12 -2.02
CA THR A 174 -8.81 19.65 -3.33
C THR A 174 -7.73 18.58 -3.16
N THR A 175 -6.77 18.81 -2.25
CA THR A 175 -5.73 17.83 -1.93
C THR A 175 -6.33 16.54 -1.42
N THR A 176 -7.32 16.62 -0.52
CA THR A 176 -8.05 15.46 -0.02
C THR A 176 -8.69 14.69 -1.17
N LEU A 177 -9.39 15.35 -2.07
CA LEU A 177 -10.01 14.70 -3.23
C LEU A 177 -8.98 13.99 -4.12
N ILE A 178 -7.84 14.64 -4.41
CA ILE A 178 -6.76 14.05 -5.21
C ILE A 178 -6.21 12.79 -4.52
N VAL A 179 -5.90 12.87 -3.23
CA VAL A 179 -5.35 11.75 -2.47
C VAL A 179 -6.35 10.59 -2.37
N GLU A 180 -7.64 10.87 -2.19
CA GLU A 180 -8.68 9.84 -2.15
C GLU A 180 -8.86 9.15 -3.51
N LEU A 181 -8.77 9.89 -4.62
CA LEU A 181 -8.77 9.30 -5.96
C LEU A 181 -7.57 8.37 -6.16
N LEU A 182 -6.37 8.84 -5.83
CA LEU A 182 -5.15 8.02 -5.91
C LEU A 182 -5.25 6.77 -5.05
N THR A 183 -5.71 6.92 -3.80
CA THR A 183 -5.90 5.83 -2.85
C THR A 183 -6.89 4.79 -3.38
N TRP A 184 -8.02 5.24 -3.94
CA TRP A 184 -9.00 4.33 -4.51
C TRP A 184 -8.42 3.45 -5.63
N TRP A 185 -7.70 4.06 -6.58
CA TRP A 185 -7.09 3.34 -7.71
C TRP A 185 -5.96 2.39 -7.29
N THR A 186 -5.16 2.78 -6.30
CA THR A 186 -3.96 2.04 -5.87
C THR A 186 -4.26 0.97 -4.83
N MET A 187 -5.23 1.21 -3.95
CA MET A 187 -5.51 0.41 -2.76
C MET A 187 -6.84 -0.31 -2.86
N ASP A 188 -7.97 0.40 -2.79
CA ASP A 188 -9.29 -0.20 -2.58
C ASP A 188 -9.79 -1.03 -3.77
N ARG A 189 -9.56 -0.54 -5.00
CA ARG A 189 -10.04 -1.17 -6.23
C ARG A 189 -9.69 -2.66 -6.32
N LYS A 190 -8.48 -3.05 -5.89
CA LYS A 190 -7.97 -4.44 -5.97
C LYS A 190 -8.70 -5.43 -5.05
N TYR A 191 -9.45 -4.93 -4.07
CA TYR A 191 -10.04 -5.75 -3.01
C TYR A 191 -11.57 -5.68 -2.94
N ILE A 192 -12.19 -4.79 -3.73
CA ILE A 192 -13.65 -4.67 -3.88
C ILE A 192 -14.17 -5.78 -4.83
N PRO A 193 -15.28 -6.47 -4.52
CA PRO A 193 -15.77 -7.59 -5.34
C PRO A 193 -16.33 -7.21 -6.73
N TYR A 194 -16.80 -5.98 -6.90
CA TYR A 194 -17.53 -5.54 -8.11
C TYR A 194 -16.67 -4.74 -9.10
N THR A 195 -15.38 -4.58 -8.82
CA THR A 195 -14.42 -3.92 -9.71
C THR A 195 -13.82 -4.93 -10.69
N GLU A 196 -13.59 -4.51 -11.93
CA GLU A 196 -12.81 -5.30 -12.89
C GLU A 196 -11.38 -5.44 -12.38
N ASN A 197 -11.03 -6.62 -11.91
CA ASN A 197 -9.70 -6.90 -11.34
C ASN A 197 -8.65 -7.26 -12.42
N ASP A 198 -9.05 -7.31 -13.70
CA ASP A 198 -8.15 -7.56 -14.84
C ASP A 198 -7.48 -6.29 -15.38
N VAL A 199 -7.71 -5.14 -14.74
CA VAL A 199 -7.08 -3.88 -15.13
C VAL A 199 -5.66 -3.80 -14.56
N SER A 200 -4.66 -3.81 -15.44
CA SER A 200 -3.25 -3.63 -15.06
C SER A 200 -3.01 -2.34 -14.26
N ASP A 201 -1.98 -2.34 -13.42
CA ASP A 201 -1.59 -1.16 -12.64
C ASP A 201 -1.20 0.02 -13.53
N GLN A 202 -0.61 -0.25 -14.71
CA GLN A 202 -0.28 0.78 -15.69
C GLN A 202 -1.53 1.44 -16.28
N MET A 203 -2.56 0.65 -16.62
CA MET A 203 -3.83 1.17 -17.11
C MET A 203 -4.56 1.96 -16.01
N ALA A 204 -4.53 1.47 -14.78
CA ALA A 204 -5.09 2.15 -13.61
C ALA A 204 -4.45 3.54 -13.42
N LYS A 205 -3.11 3.59 -13.49
CA LYS A 205 -2.34 4.83 -13.40
C LYS A 205 -2.72 5.79 -14.51
N ALA A 206 -2.75 5.33 -15.76
CA ALA A 206 -3.09 6.17 -16.91
C ALA A 206 -4.47 6.84 -16.76
N VAL A 207 -5.50 6.08 -16.38
CA VAL A 207 -6.86 6.62 -16.19
C VAL A 207 -6.91 7.60 -15.01
N CYS A 208 -6.24 7.30 -13.91
CA CYS A 208 -6.22 8.16 -12.73
C CYS A 208 -5.52 9.51 -13.03
N LEU A 209 -4.33 9.45 -13.64
CA LEU A 209 -3.56 10.63 -13.99
C LEU A 209 -4.27 11.49 -15.03
N ASP A 210 -4.84 10.89 -16.09
CA ASP A 210 -5.60 11.61 -17.11
C ASP A 210 -6.70 12.49 -16.48
N ASN A 211 -7.47 11.91 -15.55
CA ASN A 211 -8.53 12.63 -14.87
C ASN A 211 -8.01 13.80 -14.00
N ILE A 212 -6.99 13.56 -13.18
CA ILE A 212 -6.44 14.57 -12.28
C ILE A 212 -5.76 15.69 -13.08
N ILE A 213 -4.94 15.34 -14.06
CA ILE A 213 -4.19 16.29 -14.89
C ILE A 213 -5.16 17.16 -15.68
N ALA A 214 -6.13 16.56 -16.38
CA ALA A 214 -7.12 17.33 -17.16
C ALA A 214 -7.98 18.26 -16.29
N ALA A 215 -8.23 17.88 -15.03
CA ALA A 215 -9.04 18.67 -14.11
C ALA A 215 -8.31 19.88 -13.51
N TYR A 216 -6.98 19.83 -13.38
CA TYR A 216 -6.22 20.79 -12.57
C TYR A 216 -5.05 21.47 -13.28
N LYS A 217 -4.39 20.82 -14.24
CA LYS A 217 -3.25 21.40 -14.97
C LYS A 217 -3.71 22.57 -15.85
N ARG A 218 -2.90 23.62 -15.93
CA ARG A 218 -3.11 24.78 -16.82
C ARG A 218 -2.37 24.64 -18.15
#